data_AF-A0A933DLW4-F1
#
_entry.id   AF-A0A933DLW4-F1
#
_cell.length_a   1.000
_cell.length_b   1.000
_cell.length_c   1.000
_cell.angle_alpha   90.00
_cell.angle_beta   90.00
_cell.angle_gamma   90.00
#
_symmetry.space_group_name_H-M   'P 1'
#
loop_
_entity.id
_entity.type
_entity.pdbx_description
1 polymer ?
#
loop_
_entity_poly.entity_id
_entity_poly.type
_entity_poly.pdbx_seq_one_letter_code
_entity_poly.pdbx_strand_id
1 'polypeptide(L)'
;MDITKAPKQFLDNVTGGFSEEFFVLAMVSGEHATAYALTPQHAKRLSQWLAYQIEDYEKKHKKIEAHWIPGMKSPIQSTDLSVGEKKDDRK
;
A
#
# COMPACT_ATOMS: atom_id res chain seq x y z
N MET A 1 -19.15 -12.21 9.48
CA MET A 1 -18.55 -10.97 10.04
C MET A 1 -19.16 -9.79 9.30
N ASP A 2 -19.62 -8.77 10.01
CA ASP A 2 -20.10 -7.54 9.41
C ASP A 2 -18.90 -6.64 9.09
N ILE A 3 -18.47 -6.65 7.82
CA ILE A 3 -17.29 -5.91 7.36
C ILE A 3 -17.44 -4.39 7.56
N THR A 4 -18.67 -3.89 7.72
CA THR A 4 -18.94 -2.46 7.93
C THR A 4 -18.60 -1.99 9.35
N LYS A 5 -18.46 -2.92 10.30
CA LYS A 5 -18.13 -2.65 11.72
C LYS A 5 -16.67 -2.88 12.07
N ALA A 6 -15.85 -3.33 11.11
CA ALA A 6 -14.41 -3.43 11.35
C ALA A 6 -13.84 -2.02 11.59
N PRO A 7 -12.93 -1.85 12.57
CA PRO A 7 -12.24 -0.58 12.76
C PRO A 7 -11.58 -0.18 11.44
N LYS A 8 -11.93 1.00 10.91
CA LYS A 8 -11.33 1.53 9.67
C LYS A 8 -9.89 1.91 9.97
N GLN A 9 -8.99 0.95 9.80
CA GLN A 9 -7.57 1.18 9.92
C GLN A 9 -7.03 1.62 8.57
N PHE A 10 -6.53 2.86 8.51
CA PHE A 10 -5.93 3.41 7.30
C PHE A 10 -4.57 2.76 7.08
N LEU A 11 -4.38 2.27 5.87
CA LEU A 11 -3.18 1.56 5.50
C LEU A 11 -2.16 2.54 4.92
N ASP A 12 -0.99 2.62 5.54
CA ASP A 12 0.07 3.56 5.17
C ASP A 12 0.98 2.99 4.08
N ASN A 13 1.18 1.67 4.09
CA ASN A 13 2.02 1.00 3.11
C ASN A 13 1.62 -0.46 2.89
N VAL A 14 1.68 -0.89 1.63
CA VAL A 14 1.67 -2.30 1.24
C VAL A 14 3.01 -2.60 0.60
N THR A 15 3.74 -3.55 1.15
CA THR A 15 4.95 -4.09 0.51
C THR A 15 4.83 -5.60 0.37
N GLY A 16 5.56 -6.17 -0.56
CA GLY A 16 5.48 -7.60 -0.82
C GLY A 16 6.54 -8.09 -1.78
N GLY A 17 6.61 -9.41 -1.87
CA GLY A 17 7.51 -10.13 -2.74
C GLY A 17 6.97 -11.54 -3.00
N PHE A 18 7.70 -12.34 -3.75
CA PHE A 18 7.33 -13.73 -4.00
C PHE A 18 8.56 -14.63 -4.02
N SER A 19 8.34 -15.89 -3.69
CA SER A 19 9.20 -17.03 -3.96
C SER A 19 8.50 -17.96 -4.97
N GLU A 20 9.12 -19.09 -5.30
CA GLU A 20 8.47 -20.10 -6.16
C GLU A 20 7.18 -20.67 -5.54
N GLU A 21 7.12 -20.73 -4.21
CA GLU A 21 6.05 -21.43 -3.48
C GLU A 21 4.98 -20.50 -2.91
N PHE A 22 5.32 -19.24 -2.63
CA PHE A 22 4.42 -18.30 -1.97
C PHE A 22 4.67 -16.83 -2.33
N PHE A 23 3.64 -16.03 -2.18
CA PHE A 23 3.68 -14.57 -2.20
C PHE A 23 3.63 -14.07 -0.76
N VAL A 24 4.47 -13.10 -0.42
CA VAL A 24 4.45 -12.42 0.88
C VAL A 24 3.86 -11.03 0.68
N LEU A 25 2.89 -10.69 1.52
CA LEU A 25 2.24 -9.39 1.57
C LEU A 25 2.36 -8.85 3.00
N ALA A 26 3.06 -7.74 3.18
CA ALA A 26 3.13 -7.01 4.43
C ALA A 26 2.31 -5.72 4.34
N MET A 27 1.39 -5.56 5.28
CA MET A 27 0.51 -4.41 5.40
C MET A 27 0.88 -3.63 6.66
N VAL A 28 1.17 -2.35 6.50
CA VAL A 28 1.62 -1.46 7.57
C VAL A 28 0.63 -0.34 7.78
N SER A 29 0.30 -0.08 9.04
CA SER A 29 -0.56 1.02 9.48
C SER A 29 -0.12 1.49 10.87
N GLY A 30 0.36 2.73 10.95
CA GLY A 30 1.06 3.27 12.10
C GLY A 30 2.26 2.40 12.47
N GLU A 31 2.30 1.97 13.74
CA GLU A 31 3.32 1.07 14.27
C GLU A 31 2.98 -0.42 14.07
N HIS A 32 1.82 -0.73 13.49
CA HIS A 32 1.37 -2.10 13.28
C HIS A 32 1.76 -2.57 11.88
N ALA A 33 2.57 -3.61 11.80
CA ALA A 33 2.89 -4.31 10.57
C ALA A 33 2.50 -5.78 10.67
N THR A 34 1.67 -6.25 9.75
CA THR A 34 1.28 -7.66 9.67
C THR A 34 1.64 -8.22 8.30
N ALA A 35 2.36 -9.34 8.30
CA ALA A 35 2.75 -10.06 7.10
C ALA A 35 1.90 -11.32 6.93
N TYR A 36 1.49 -11.58 5.68
CA TYR A 36 0.73 -12.75 5.28
C TYR A 36 1.48 -13.47 4.15
N ALA A 37 1.51 -14.79 4.23
CA ALA A 37 1.94 -15.65 3.13
C ALA A 37 0.70 -16.15 2.38
N LEU A 38 0.71 -15.98 1.07
CA LEU A 38 -0.36 -16.37 0.16
C LEU A 38 0.19 -17.42 -0.81
N THR A 39 -0.57 -18.48 -1.07
CA THR A 39 -0.24 -19.36 -2.20
C THR A 39 -0.46 -18.61 -3.52
N PRO A 40 0.17 -19.01 -4.65
CA PRO A 40 0.01 -18.35 -5.95
C PRO A 40 -1.45 -18.21 -6.39
N GLN A 41 -2.28 -19.22 -6.08
CA GLN A 41 -3.70 -19.21 -6.38
C GLN A 41 -4.45 -18.14 -5.57
N HIS A 42 -4.14 -17.98 -4.29
CA HIS A 42 -4.72 -16.94 -3.45
C HIS A 42 -4.28 -15.54 -3.90
N ALA A 43 -3.00 -15.36 -4.22
CA ALA A 43 -2.48 -14.10 -4.74
C ALA A 43 -3.17 -13.69 -6.04
N LYS A 44 -3.38 -14.64 -6.96
CA LYS A 44 -4.11 -14.37 -8.22
C LYS A 44 -5.54 -13.94 -7.96
N ARG A 45 -6.28 -14.65 -7.11
CA ARG A 45 -7.67 -14.28 -6.75
C ARG A 45 -7.74 -12.91 -6.08
N LEU A 46 -6.80 -12.60 -5.19
CA LEU A 46 -6.69 -11.29 -4.55
C LEU A 46 -6.50 -10.17 -5.59
N SER A 47 -5.60 -10.35 -6.55
CA SER A 47 -5.37 -9.36 -7.61
C SER A 47 -6.62 -9.11 -8.48
N GLN A 48 -7.36 -10.16 -8.81
CA GLN A 48 -8.57 -10.07 -9.63
C GLN A 48 -9.70 -9.37 -8.87
N TRP A 49 -9.87 -9.72 -7.59
CA TRP A 49 -10.85 -9.08 -6.73
C TRP A 49 -10.54 -7.59 -6.53
N LEU A 50 -9.28 -7.23 -6.26
CA LEU A 50 -8.87 -5.83 -6.14
C LEU A 50 -9.14 -5.03 -7.41
N ALA A 51 -8.78 -5.57 -8.58
CA ALA A 51 -9.05 -4.91 -9.86
C ALA A 51 -10.55 -4.66 -10.08
N TYR A 52 -11.39 -5.67 -9.79
CA TYR A 52 -12.84 -5.52 -9.89
C TYR A 52 -13.42 -4.47 -8.93
N GLN A 53 -12.94 -4.43 -7.68
CA GLN A 53 -13.39 -3.43 -6.71
C GLN A 53 -12.99 -2.01 -7.10
N ILE A 54 -11.76 -1.83 -7.61
CA ILE A 54 -11.30 -0.54 -8.12
C ILE A 54 -12.17 -0.08 -9.29
N GLU A 55 -12.45 -0.98 -10.25
CA GLU A 55 -13.31 -0.66 -11.39
C GLU A 55 -14.73 -0.27 -10.96
N ASP A 56 -15.34 -0.98 -10.00
CA ASP A 56 -16.67 -0.64 -9.48
C ASP A 56 -16.69 0.70 -8.72
N TYR A 57 -15.62 1.00 -8.00
CA TYR A 57 -15.43 2.30 -7.35
C TYR A 57 -15.35 3.42 -8.38
N GLU A 58 -14.52 3.28 -9.42
CA GLU A 58 -14.33 4.28 -10.47
C GLU A 58 -15.59 4.52 -11.31
N LYS A 59 -16.53 3.57 -11.39
CA LYS A 59 -17.84 3.78 -12.03
C LYS A 59 -18.71 4.80 -11.27
N LYS A 60 -18.53 4.88 -9.95
CA LYS A 60 -19.34 5.73 -9.05
C LYS A 60 -18.60 7.01 -8.65
N HIS A 61 -17.28 7.03 -8.82
CA HIS A 61 -16.40 8.08 -8.37
C HIS A 61 -15.48 8.56 -9.50
N LYS A 62 -14.51 9.42 -9.20
CA LYS A 62 -13.51 9.80 -10.19
C LYS A 62 -12.51 8.66 -10.38
N LYS A 63 -11.94 8.59 -11.58
CA LYS A 63 -10.85 7.68 -11.91
C LYS A 63 -9.66 7.91 -10.97
N ILE A 64 -9.05 6.82 -10.52
CA ILE A 64 -7.87 6.85 -9.67
C ILE A 64 -6.65 6.97 -10.56
N GLU A 65 -6.00 8.13 -10.55
CA GLU A 65 -4.72 8.34 -11.21
C GLU A 65 -3.58 7.99 -10.26
N ALA A 66 -3.38 6.69 -10.01
CA ALA A 66 -2.27 6.18 -9.22
C ALA A 66 -1.37 5.31 -10.11
N HIS A 67 -0.07 5.61 -10.12
CA HIS A 67 0.93 4.82 -10.84
C HIS A 67 1.82 4.10 -9.83
N TRP A 68 1.86 2.77 -9.91
CA TRP A 68 2.81 2.00 -9.12
C TRP A 68 4.19 2.09 -9.78
N ILE A 69 5.14 2.69 -9.09
CA ILE A 69 6.53 2.79 -9.53
C ILE A 69 7.38 1.89 -8.63
N PRO A 70 8.07 0.87 -9.19
CA PRO A 70 8.93 0.01 -8.39
C PRO A 70 9.99 0.84 -7.65
N GLY A 71 10.03 0.74 -6.31
CA GLY A 71 10.99 1.46 -5.47
C GLY A 71 10.51 2.81 -4.91
N MET A 72 9.29 3.26 -5.21
CA MET A 72 8.73 4.48 -4.62
C MET A 72 8.20 4.23 -3.20
N LYS A 73 8.75 4.93 -2.21
CA LYS A 73 8.25 4.95 -0.82
C LYS A 73 6.91 5.70 -0.76
N SER A 74 5.99 5.26 0.11
CA SER A 74 4.65 5.85 0.24
C SER A 74 4.70 7.39 0.32
N PRO A 75 3.86 8.13 -0.44
CA PRO A 75 3.86 9.60 -0.44
C PRO A 75 3.63 10.22 0.95
N ILE A 76 2.96 9.50 1.86
CA ILE A 76 2.74 9.92 3.26
C ILE A 76 4.08 10.13 4.00
N GLN A 77 5.16 9.46 3.58
CA GLN A 77 6.51 9.62 4.15
C GLN A 77 7.28 10.80 3.56
N SER A 78 6.89 11.32 2.39
CA SER A 78 7.62 12.37 1.68
C SER A 78 7.32 13.77 2.22
N THR A 79 6.23 13.94 2.97
CA THR A 79 5.77 15.25 3.43
C THR A 79 6.55 15.77 4.64
N ASP A 80 7.31 14.92 5.35
CA ASP A 80 7.98 15.30 6.61
C ASP A 80 9.51 15.56 6.47
N LEU A 81 10.08 15.40 5.26
CA LEU A 81 11.53 15.54 5.04
C LEU A 81 11.97 16.85 4.38
N SER A 82 11.10 17.86 4.29
CA SER A 82 11.44 19.19 3.78
C SER A 82 11.79 20.23 4.86
N VAL A 83 12.11 19.79 6.08
CA VAL A 83 12.64 20.66 7.14
C VAL A 83 14.15 20.42 7.32
N GLY A 84 14.96 21.32 6.75
CA GLY A 84 16.23 21.70 7.35
C GLY A 84 17.53 21.25 6.68
N GLU A 85 17.78 21.65 5.42
CA GLU A 85 19.15 21.84 4.94
C GLU A 85 19.35 23.27 4.42
N LYS A 86 19.55 24.22 5.35
CA LYS A 86 20.30 25.45 5.05
C LYS A 86 21.72 25.27 5.57
N LYS A 87 22.66 25.22 4.62
CA LYS A 87 24.10 25.05 4.79
C LYS A 87 24.70 26.13 5.71
N ASP A 88 25.49 25.68 6.67
CA ASP A 88 26.47 26.45 7.44
C ASP A 88 27.68 26.75 6.53
N ASP A 89 27.69 27.90 5.86
CA ASP A 89 28.88 28.41 5.18
C ASP A 89 29.69 29.26 6.18
N ARG A 90 30.58 28.59 6.92
CA ARG A 90 31.69 29.23 7.62
C ARG A 90 32.65 29.85 6.60
N LYS A 91 32.90 31.16 6.71
CA LYS A 91 34.13 31.78 6.24
C LYS A 91 34.57 32.90 7.17
#